data_AF-A0A2V6S213-F1
#
_entry.id   AF-A0A2V6S213-F1
#
_cell.length_a   1.000
_cell.length_b   1.000
_cell.length_c   1.000
_cell.angle_alpha   90.00
_cell.angle_beta   90.00
_cell.angle_gamma   90.00
#
_symmetry.space_group_name_H-M   'P 1'
#
loop_
_entity.id
_entity.type
_entity.pdbx_description
1 polymer ?
#
loop_
_entity_poly.entity_id
_entity_poly.type
_entity_poly.pdbx_seq_one_letter_code
_entity_poly.pdbx_strand_id
1 'polypeptide(L)'
;MEATKRKLSLGERWSATRPTKTVVFWSWVASIVVTMIIGFTWGGWVTGGTARSMAATIGEEAVVKRLAPMCVVQFKHDQRKDQKLKGLKEIGTYEKADYVKKQGWATMPGEPEPDAKVADECVKLLMLIS
;
A
#
# COMPACT_ATOMS: atom_id res chain seq x y z
N MET A 1 -42.67 -48.07 34.64
CA MET A 1 -43.30 -47.24 33.59
C MET A 1 -42.35 -46.10 33.27
N GLU A 2 -41.39 -46.32 32.35
CA GLU A 2 -40.48 -45.25 31.92
C GLU A 2 -40.78 -44.93 30.46
N ALA A 3 -41.38 -43.77 30.24
CA ALA A 3 -41.63 -43.25 28.90
C ALA A 3 -40.28 -42.87 28.27
N THR A 4 -39.73 -43.75 27.43
CA THR A 4 -38.52 -43.45 26.67
C THR A 4 -38.83 -42.32 25.67
N LYS A 5 -38.39 -41.09 25.98
CA LYS A 5 -38.40 -39.94 25.06
C LYS A 5 -37.58 -40.29 23.81
N ARG A 6 -38.23 -40.71 22.72
CA ARG A 6 -37.59 -40.84 21.39
C ARG A 6 -36.99 -39.49 21.01
N LYS A 7 -35.67 -39.43 20.80
CA LYS A 7 -35.01 -38.24 20.24
C LYS A 7 -35.42 -38.14 18.78
N LEU A 8 -36.16 -37.09 18.43
CA LEU A 8 -36.59 -36.82 17.05
C LEU A 8 -35.37 -36.78 16.12
N SER A 9 -35.43 -37.54 15.02
CA SER A 9 -34.33 -37.64 14.05
C SER A 9 -34.09 -36.29 13.37
N LEU A 10 -32.82 -35.97 13.10
CA LEU A 10 -32.43 -34.70 12.45
C LEU A 10 -33.16 -34.50 11.10
N GLY A 11 -33.42 -35.59 10.37
CA GLY A 11 -34.14 -35.55 9.09
C GLY A 11 -35.62 -35.16 9.22
N GLU A 12 -36.32 -35.69 10.23
CA GLU A 12 -37.72 -35.34 10.48
C GLU A 12 -37.87 -33.88 10.96
N ARG A 13 -36.86 -33.39 11.69
CA ARG A 13 -36.79 -31.99 12.13
C ARG A 13 -36.60 -31.03 10.94
N TRP A 14 -35.83 -31.44 9.94
CA TRP A 14 -35.61 -30.68 8.70
C TRP A 14 -36.83 -30.65 7.78
N SER A 15 -37.60 -31.75 7.70
CA SER A 15 -38.83 -31.77 6.91
C SER A 15 -39.98 -30.99 7.57
N ALA A 16 -39.99 -30.88 8.90
CA ALA A 16 -41.00 -30.12 9.65
C ALA A 16 -40.72 -28.60 9.68
N THR A 17 -39.47 -28.19 9.45
CA THR A 17 -39.13 -26.77 9.34
C THR A 17 -39.62 -26.21 8.01
N ARG A 18 -40.78 -25.54 8.03
CA ARG A 18 -41.15 -24.55 7.00
C ARG A 18 -40.54 -23.21 7.38
N PRO A 19 -39.41 -22.80 6.78
CA PRO A 19 -38.83 -21.51 7.09
C PRO A 19 -39.80 -20.40 6.65
N THR A 20 -40.16 -19.53 7.59
CA THR A 20 -40.93 -18.32 7.31
C THR A 20 -40.13 -17.41 6.38
N LYS A 21 -40.82 -16.67 5.49
CA LYS A 21 -40.17 -15.76 4.53
C LYS A 21 -39.17 -14.80 5.21
N THR A 22 -39.49 -14.37 6.42
CA THR A 22 -38.64 -13.51 7.25
C THR A 22 -37.32 -14.18 7.63
N VAL A 23 -37.31 -15.45 8.03
CA VAL A 23 -36.10 -16.18 8.43
C VAL A 23 -35.15 -16.37 7.25
N VAL A 24 -35.69 -16.68 6.07
CA VAL A 24 -34.89 -16.81 4.83
C VAL A 24 -34.24 -15.48 4.47
N PHE A 25 -35.00 -14.37 4.52
CA PHE A 25 -34.49 -13.05 4.24
C PHE A 25 -33.32 -12.67 5.17
N TRP A 26 -33.48 -12.84 6.48
CA TRP A 26 -32.43 -12.52 7.45
C TRP A 26 -31.21 -13.43 7.33
N SER A 27 -31.39 -14.71 7.00
CA SER A 27 -30.26 -15.63 6.75
C SER A 27 -29.44 -15.20 5.53
N TRP A 28 -30.09 -14.73 4.48
CA TRP A 28 -29.41 -14.22 3.29
C TRP A 28 -28.63 -12.93 3.58
N VAL A 29 -29.24 -11.97 4.29
CA VAL A 29 -28.57 -10.75 4.74
C VAL A 29 -27.36 -11.07 5.61
N ALA A 30 -27.49 -12.00 6.57
CA ALA A 30 -26.38 -12.43 7.41
C ALA A 30 -25.23 -13.02 6.59
N SER A 31 -25.55 -13.82 5.56
CA SER A 31 -24.54 -14.41 4.68
C SER A 31 -23.76 -13.33 3.90
N ILE A 32 -24.45 -12.32 3.36
CA ILE A 32 -23.80 -11.19 2.65
C ILE A 32 -22.84 -10.45 3.59
N VAL A 33 -23.29 -10.14 4.81
CA VAL A 33 -22.46 -9.43 5.80
C VAL A 33 -21.23 -10.25 6.17
N VAL A 34 -21.38 -11.55 6.40
CA VAL A 34 -20.26 -12.46 6.69
C VAL A 34 -19.27 -12.49 5.52
N THR A 35 -19.76 -12.62 4.28
CA THR A 35 -18.88 -12.60 3.09
C THR A 35 -18.14 -11.27 2.95
N MET A 36 -18.81 -10.13 3.19
CA MET A 36 -18.16 -8.82 3.18
C MET A 36 -17.06 -8.75 4.24
N ILE A 37 -17.34 -9.14 5.49
CA ILE A 37 -16.34 -9.10 6.56
C ILE A 37 -15.12 -9.94 6.18
N ILE A 38 -15.32 -11.18 5.72
CA ILE A 38 -14.22 -12.06 5.31
C ILE A 38 -13.45 -11.46 4.12
N GLY A 39 -14.16 -10.92 3.12
CA GLY A 39 -13.57 -10.30 1.95
C GLY A 39 -12.71 -9.08 2.28
N PHE A 40 -13.22 -8.17 3.11
CA PHE A 40 -12.54 -6.92 3.47
C PHE A 40 -11.48 -7.09 4.57
N THR A 41 -11.54 -8.14 5.40
CA THR A 41 -10.52 -8.39 6.44
C THR A 41 -9.38 -9.29 5.97
N TRP A 42 -9.70 -10.37 5.26
CA TRP A 42 -8.72 -11.40 4.88
C TRP A 42 -8.58 -11.57 3.37
N GLY A 43 -9.67 -11.41 2.63
CA GLY A 43 -9.67 -11.52 1.17
C GLY A 43 -9.01 -10.36 0.43
N GLY A 44 -8.59 -9.30 1.13
CA GLY A 44 -7.98 -8.11 0.55
C GLY A 44 -8.92 -7.32 -0.36
N TRP A 45 -10.24 -7.46 -0.19
CA TRP A 45 -11.20 -6.68 -0.95
C TRP A 45 -11.07 -5.22 -0.57
N VAL A 46 -11.05 -4.36 -1.59
CA VAL A 46 -11.01 -2.92 -1.45
C VAL A 46 -12.11 -2.33 -2.32
N THR A 47 -12.68 -1.20 -1.91
CA THR A 47 -13.64 -0.49 -2.76
C THR A 47 -12.92 0.09 -3.98
N GLY A 48 -13.64 0.29 -5.09
CA GLY A 48 -13.02 0.81 -6.33
C GLY A 48 -12.31 2.16 -6.15
N GLY A 49 -12.82 3.04 -5.28
CA GLY A 49 -12.17 4.31 -4.95
C GLY A 49 -10.83 4.10 -4.22
N THR A 50 -10.82 3.24 -3.21
CA THR A 50 -9.60 2.85 -2.48
C THR A 50 -8.60 2.13 -3.39
N ALA A 51 -9.07 1.27 -4.30
CA ALA A 51 -8.23 0.58 -5.26
C ALA A 51 -7.52 1.58 -6.20
N ARG A 52 -8.25 2.60 -6.67
CA ARG A 52 -7.69 3.63 -7.54
C ARG A 52 -6.67 4.51 -6.82
N SER A 53 -6.97 4.95 -5.60
CA SER A 53 -6.02 5.74 -4.81
C SER A 53 -4.77 4.93 -4.48
N MET A 54 -4.94 3.67 -4.06
CA MET A 54 -3.84 2.75 -3.79
C MET A 54 -2.98 2.49 -5.03
N ALA A 55 -3.59 2.29 -6.19
CA ALA A 55 -2.84 2.11 -7.44
C ALA A 55 -2.03 3.35 -7.82
N ALA A 56 -2.60 4.56 -7.63
CA ALA A 56 -1.90 5.81 -7.90
C ALA A 56 -0.70 6.00 -6.96
N THR A 57 -0.89 5.80 -5.65
CA THR A 57 0.20 5.95 -4.66
C THR A 57 1.31 4.92 -4.87
N ILE A 58 0.95 3.65 -5.08
CA ILE A 58 1.92 2.58 -5.35
C ILE A 58 2.66 2.85 -6.66
N GLY A 59 1.96 3.32 -7.70
CA GLY A 59 2.58 3.67 -8.98
C GLY A 59 3.64 4.77 -8.82
N GLU A 60 3.29 5.85 -8.13
CA GLU A 60 4.21 6.96 -7.87
C GLU A 60 5.41 6.53 -7.01
N GLU A 61 5.17 5.81 -5.91
CA GLU A 61 6.24 5.28 -5.05
C GLU A 61 7.15 4.30 -5.79
N ALA A 62 6.59 3.43 -6.62
CA ALA A 62 7.36 2.47 -7.42
C ALA A 62 8.28 3.19 -8.41
N VAL A 63 7.78 4.25 -9.06
CA VAL A 63 8.59 5.12 -9.93
C VAL A 63 9.70 5.77 -9.10
N VAL A 64 9.36 6.47 -8.02
CA VAL A 64 10.35 7.14 -7.16
C VAL A 64 11.43 6.17 -6.68
N LYS A 65 11.07 4.97 -6.22
CA LYS A 65 12.02 3.96 -5.73
C LYS A 65 12.93 3.40 -6.81
N ARG A 66 12.49 3.39 -8.07
CA ARG A 66 13.31 2.98 -9.23
C ARG A 66 14.20 4.11 -9.75
N LEU A 67 13.73 5.34 -9.61
CA LEU A 67 14.43 6.54 -10.07
C LEU A 67 15.47 7.04 -9.05
N ALA A 68 15.22 6.90 -7.75
CA ALA A 68 16.15 7.35 -6.72
C ALA A 68 17.58 6.75 -6.85
N PRO A 69 17.77 5.46 -7.21
CA PRO A 69 19.10 4.93 -7.48
C PRO A 69 19.84 5.58 -8.66
N MET A 70 19.14 6.15 -9.66
CA MET A 70 19.78 6.92 -10.75
C MET A 70 20.50 8.16 -10.22
N CYS A 71 19.96 8.77 -9.17
CA CYS A 71 20.61 9.92 -8.54
C CYS A 71 21.99 9.58 -7.97
N VAL A 72 22.15 8.37 -7.42
CA VAL A 72 23.46 7.88 -6.95
C VAL A 72 24.43 7.68 -8.11
N VAL A 73 23.94 7.24 -9.28
CA VAL A 73 24.77 7.11 -10.49
C VAL A 73 25.24 8.49 -10.97
N GLN A 74 24.33 9.46 -11.05
CA GLN A 74 24.66 10.85 -11.41
C GLN A 74 25.65 11.48 -10.42
N PHE A 75 25.45 11.25 -9.13
CA PHE A 75 26.41 11.66 -8.09
C PHE A 75 27.81 11.08 -8.32
N LYS A 76 27.91 9.80 -8.70
CA LYS A 76 29.21 9.15 -8.96
C LYS A 76 29.93 9.72 -10.18
N HIS A 77 29.18 10.22 -11.17
CA HIS A 77 29.71 10.90 -12.35
C HIS A 77 30.16 12.34 -12.07
N ASP A 78 29.72 12.96 -10.96
CA ASP A 78 30.12 14.31 -10.60
C ASP A 78 31.61 14.38 -10.21
N GLN A 79 32.36 15.26 -10.87
CA GLN A 79 33.79 15.45 -10.62
C GLN A 79 34.08 16.02 -9.22
N ARG A 80 33.11 16.70 -8.59
CA ARG A 80 33.24 17.28 -7.24
C ARG A 80 32.36 16.55 -6.22
N LYS A 81 32.06 15.27 -6.46
CA LYS A 81 31.19 14.44 -5.61
C LYS A 81 31.54 14.53 -4.11
N ASP A 82 32.80 14.41 -3.73
CA ASP A 82 33.20 14.38 -2.32
C ASP A 82 33.00 15.73 -1.63
N GLN A 83 33.27 16.84 -2.33
CA GLN A 83 33.05 18.19 -1.80
C GLN A 83 31.57 18.51 -1.67
N LYS A 84 30.77 18.13 -2.67
CA LYS A 84 29.32 18.34 -2.66
C LYS A 84 28.59 17.44 -1.65
N LEU A 85 29.08 16.22 -1.43
CA LEU A 85 28.56 15.32 -0.40
C LEU A 85 28.81 15.86 1.00
N LYS A 86 29.97 16.47 1.26
CA LYS A 86 30.24 17.17 2.53
C LYS A 86 29.27 18.33 2.72
N GLY A 87 29.06 19.15 1.70
CA GLY A 87 28.05 20.21 1.75
C GLY A 87 26.64 19.69 2.04
N LEU A 88 26.26 18.56 1.44
CA LEU A 88 24.98 17.89 1.70
C LEU A 88 24.85 17.40 3.15
N LYS A 89 25.95 16.98 3.79
CA LYS A 89 25.94 16.58 5.21
C LYS A 89 25.78 17.76 6.17
N GLU A 90 26.36 18.89 5.82
CA GLU A 90 26.41 20.08 6.68
C GLU A 90 25.11 20.89 6.68
N ILE A 91 24.33 20.84 5.60
CA ILE A 91 23.05 21.55 5.51
C ILE A 91 21.91 20.87 6.30
N GLY A 92 20.91 21.65 6.67
CA GLY A 92 19.74 21.18 7.40
C GLY A 92 18.88 20.22 6.59
N THR A 93 18.22 19.27 7.26
CA THR A 93 17.40 18.21 6.62
C THR A 93 16.37 18.76 5.64
N TYR A 94 15.80 19.92 5.92
CA TYR A 94 14.81 20.59 5.05
C TYR A 94 15.41 21.13 3.74
N GLU A 95 16.71 21.44 3.70
CA GLU A 95 17.38 22.03 2.53
C GLU A 95 18.07 20.98 1.66
N LYS A 96 18.24 19.75 2.18
CA LYS A 96 18.96 18.67 1.49
C LYS A 96 18.34 18.31 0.15
N ALA A 97 17.01 18.24 0.08
CA ALA A 97 16.30 17.91 -1.14
C ALA A 97 16.57 18.96 -2.23
N ASP A 98 16.44 20.23 -1.88
CA ASP A 98 16.68 21.34 -2.81
C ASP A 98 18.15 21.46 -3.20
N TYR A 99 19.07 21.11 -2.32
CA TYR A 99 20.48 20.99 -2.67
C TYR A 99 20.71 19.92 -3.75
N VAL A 100 20.17 18.71 -3.57
CA VAL A 100 20.29 17.61 -4.55
C VAL A 100 19.65 17.98 -5.88
N LYS A 101 18.52 18.69 -5.88
CA LYS A 101 17.89 19.26 -7.09
C LYS A 101 18.81 20.25 -7.79
N LYS A 102 19.41 21.18 -7.05
CA LYS A 102 20.35 22.19 -7.59
C LYS A 102 21.61 21.56 -8.19
N GLN A 103 22.05 20.42 -7.66
CA GLN A 103 23.17 19.67 -8.24
C GLN A 103 22.79 18.89 -9.51
N GLY A 104 21.50 18.78 -9.83
CA GLY A 104 21.00 18.02 -10.98
C GLY A 104 21.02 16.51 -10.78
N TRP A 105 21.31 16.02 -9.57
CA TRP A 105 21.37 14.58 -9.30
C TRP A 105 19.98 13.94 -9.28
N ALA A 106 18.95 14.68 -8.83
CA ALA A 106 17.57 14.22 -8.82
C ALA A 106 16.80 14.50 -10.13
N THR A 107 17.45 15.07 -11.15
CA THR A 107 16.84 15.32 -12.45
C THR A 107 17.02 14.09 -13.34
N MET A 108 15.90 13.52 -13.81
CA MET A 108 15.93 12.34 -14.65
C MET A 108 16.38 12.67 -16.08
N PRO A 109 17.10 11.77 -16.77
CA PRO A 109 17.46 11.97 -18.17
C PRO A 109 16.20 12.13 -19.04
N GLY A 110 16.08 13.27 -19.71
CA GLY A 110 14.93 13.59 -20.58
C GLY A 110 13.83 14.41 -19.91
N GLU A 111 13.92 14.68 -18.60
CA GLU A 111 12.99 15.59 -17.91
C GLU A 111 13.65 16.96 -17.65
N PRO A 112 12.91 18.06 -17.82
CA PRO A 112 13.43 19.41 -17.58
C PRO A 112 13.48 19.78 -16.08
N GLU A 113 12.65 19.16 -15.25
CA GLU A 113 12.49 19.51 -13.83
C GLU A 113 12.73 18.29 -12.92
N PRO A 114 13.38 18.48 -11.77
CA PRO A 114 13.61 17.41 -10.81
C PRO A 114 12.36 17.11 -9.97
N ASP A 115 12.04 15.84 -9.81
CA ASP A 115 10.95 15.40 -8.93
C ASP A 115 11.34 15.52 -7.44
N ALA A 116 10.43 16.08 -6.64
CA ALA A 116 10.69 16.33 -5.22
C ALA A 116 10.80 15.05 -4.39
N LYS A 117 10.00 14.02 -4.70
CA LYS A 117 10.04 12.74 -3.99
C LYS A 117 11.29 11.95 -4.35
N VAL A 118 11.73 12.02 -5.60
CA VAL A 118 13.02 11.45 -6.04
C VAL A 118 14.17 12.16 -5.34
N ALA A 119 14.12 13.48 -5.17
CA ALA A 119 15.14 14.23 -4.43
C ALA A 119 15.24 13.79 -2.97
N ASP A 120 14.10 13.65 -2.28
CA ASP A 120 14.05 13.18 -0.88
C ASP A 120 14.62 11.76 -0.72
N GLU A 121 14.20 10.83 -1.57
CA GLU A 121 14.74 9.46 -1.54
C GLU A 121 16.21 9.41 -1.94
N CYS A 122 16.65 10.27 -2.85
CA CYS A 122 18.07 10.39 -3.18
C CYS A 122 18.90 10.87 -1.98
N VAL A 123 18.43 11.87 -1.23
CA VAL A 123 19.10 12.31 -0.01
C VAL A 123 19.28 11.14 0.96
N LYS A 124 18.24 10.32 1.16
CA LYS A 124 18.33 9.12 2.02
C LYS A 124 19.40 8.15 1.52
N LEU A 125 19.42 7.85 0.23
CA LEU A 125 20.42 6.95 -0.37
C LEU A 125 21.83 7.49 -0.25
N LEU A 126 22.04 8.78 -0.51
CA LEU A 126 23.35 9.41 -0.38
C LEU A 126 23.82 9.42 1.07
N MET A 127 22.93 9.71 2.03
CA MET A 127 23.25 9.68 3.46
C MET A 127 23.57 8.27 3.97
N LEU A 128 23.06 7.22 3.33
CA LEU A 128 23.40 5.82 3.65
C LEU A 128 24.78 5.41 3.10
N ILE A 129 25.22 6.01 2.00
CA ILE A 129 26.50 5.70 1.34
C ILE A 129 27.64 6.58 1.88
N SER A 130 27.31 7.71 2.50
CA SER A 130 28.24 8.75 2.92
C SER A 130 28.90 8.48 4.27
#